data_AF-A0A7W7TTP9-F1
#
_entry.id   AF-A0A7W7TTP9-F1
#
_cell.length_a   1.000
_cell.length_b   1.000
_cell.length_c   1.000
_cell.angle_alpha   90.00
_cell.angle_beta   90.00
_cell.angle_gamma   90.00
#
_symmetry.space_group_name_H-M   'P 1'
#
loop_
_entity.id
_entity.type
_entity.pdbx_description
1 polymer ?
#
loop_
_entity_poly.entity_id
_entity_poly.type
_entity_poly.pdbx_seq_one_letter_code
_entity_poly.pdbx_strand_id
1 'polypeptide(L)'
;MRYRPLAVLLMLLALLVPAALPAGAAAPAPVQVYGAWHCGDDYCTWSTVRDVAEFDAGNHWLIDRGDGRPSVNLVVLSFVDPLKLLHRTTDAGTAAGVPVGMSREIVQYFTSRGIRVMLSLGGITYTDAWDAALAENAGRLGLEAAAVAADLGVGIEIDYEQNTAPNISGLQAFIDAYRSVHPYDAGGTDPAARLTIDTAAGDRWLIDINRKATADWLRTDSPVLDYANAMVPARPTSASSHIANWQEHLDGKPQFSPPVAPLAPAKLTAGLYLAYGRSPLPECTDFANSLQKATGDWVRNAAPHGAGTTPGLLGYMFWAAEKPSTRGLGTQEPNGCAGGAGAGATSYGVSVPMSPLRQG
;
A
#
# COMPACT_ATOMS: atom_id res chain seq x y z
N MET A 1 74.08 11.83 52.60
CA MET A 1 72.80 11.07 52.56
C MET A 1 72.08 11.49 51.28
N ARG A 2 72.02 10.63 50.24
CA ARG A 2 70.86 9.77 49.88
C ARG A 2 69.64 10.65 49.50
N TYR A 3 69.09 10.76 48.30
CA TYR A 3 69.04 9.96 47.04
C TYR A 3 68.66 10.90 45.85
N ARG A 4 69.14 10.61 44.63
CA ARG A 4 68.50 10.94 43.32
C ARG A 4 67.40 9.87 43.01
N PRO A 5 66.58 9.90 41.92
CA PRO A 5 66.24 10.91 40.89
C PRO A 5 64.70 10.95 40.58
N LEU A 6 64.22 11.76 39.63
CA LEU A 6 63.43 11.29 38.46
C LEU A 6 63.02 12.44 37.54
N ALA A 7 63.18 12.20 36.24
CA ALA A 7 62.64 12.97 35.14
C ALA A 7 61.11 12.95 35.14
N VAL A 8 60.48 13.95 34.52
CA VAL A 8 59.39 13.81 33.54
C VAL A 8 59.21 15.17 32.87
N LEU A 9 59.66 15.26 31.62
CA LEU A 9 59.29 16.30 30.66
C LEU A 9 58.06 15.75 29.93
N LEU A 10 56.87 16.28 30.22
CA LEU A 10 55.62 15.85 29.58
C LEU A 10 55.08 17.00 28.74
N MET A 11 55.12 16.78 27.43
CA MET A 11 54.53 17.60 26.38
C MET A 11 53.04 17.85 26.67
N LEU A 12 52.65 19.11 26.77
CA LEU A 12 51.26 19.54 26.59
C LEU A 12 51.04 19.81 25.09
N LEU A 13 50.86 18.74 24.31
CA LEU A 13 50.21 18.86 23.00
C LEU A 13 48.70 19.02 23.27
N ALA A 14 48.18 20.19 22.90
CA ALA A 14 46.75 20.46 22.94
C ALA A 14 46.00 19.46 22.05
N LEU A 15 45.23 18.57 22.69
CA LEU A 15 44.19 17.78 22.02
C LEU A 15 43.02 18.71 21.68
N LEU A 16 43.10 19.35 20.52
CA LEU A 16 41.92 19.85 19.81
C LEU A 16 41.09 18.63 19.37
N VAL A 17 40.21 18.17 20.25
CA VAL A 17 39.14 17.26 19.88
C VAL A 17 38.21 18.05 18.96
N PRO A 18 38.03 17.66 17.67
CA PRO A 18 37.00 18.28 16.86
C PRO A 18 35.66 17.94 17.52
N ALA A 19 34.96 18.96 18.01
CA ALA A 19 33.57 18.81 18.40
C ALA A 19 32.81 18.34 17.16
N ALA A 20 32.37 17.08 17.17
CA ALA A 20 31.47 16.57 16.14
C ALA A 20 30.25 17.48 16.13
N LEU A 21 30.02 18.18 15.02
CA LEU A 21 28.77 18.90 14.80
C LEU A 21 27.63 17.90 15.01
N PRO A 22 26.56 18.27 15.73
CA PRO A 22 25.40 17.40 15.85
C PRO A 22 24.95 17.02 14.43
N ALA A 23 24.87 15.71 14.15
CA ALA A 23 24.34 15.23 12.90
C ALA A 23 22.97 15.89 12.69
N GLY A 24 22.83 16.68 11.63
CA GLY A 24 21.55 17.29 11.30
C GLY A 24 20.49 16.20 11.19
N ALA A 25 19.30 16.45 11.76
CA ALA A 25 18.19 15.53 11.61
C ALA A 25 17.99 15.21 10.13
N ALA A 26 17.95 13.92 9.77
CA ALA A 26 17.68 13.50 8.40
C ALA A 26 16.35 14.10 7.94
N ALA A 27 16.28 14.52 6.67
CA ALA A 27 15.03 15.04 6.13
C ALA A 27 13.94 13.96 6.20
N PRO A 28 12.67 14.32 6.52
CA PRO A 28 11.57 13.36 6.52
C PRO A 28 11.46 12.64 5.18
N ALA A 29 11.15 11.35 5.22
CA ALA A 29 11.01 10.56 4.02
C ALA A 29 9.84 11.08 3.15
N PRO A 30 9.98 11.07 1.81
CA PRO A 30 8.89 11.49 0.92
C PRO A 30 7.73 10.49 0.96
N VAL A 31 6.50 11.01 0.80
CA VAL A 31 5.32 10.19 0.52
C VAL A 31 5.36 9.78 -0.96
N GLN A 32 5.64 8.51 -1.21
CA GLN A 32 5.78 7.93 -2.56
C GLN A 32 4.50 7.23 -3.01
N VAL A 33 3.79 6.58 -2.09
CA VAL A 33 2.46 6.01 -2.34
C VAL A 33 1.41 6.89 -1.66
N TYR A 34 0.52 7.46 -2.46
CA TYR A 34 -0.63 8.20 -1.96
C TYR A 34 -1.81 7.83 -2.85
N GLY A 35 -2.48 6.74 -2.47
CA GLY A 35 -3.44 6.07 -3.34
C GLY A 35 -4.78 5.79 -2.69
N ALA A 36 -5.73 5.35 -3.50
CA ALA A 36 -7.06 4.96 -3.03
C ALA A 36 -7.46 3.60 -3.58
N TRP A 37 -8.04 2.76 -2.72
CA TRP A 37 -8.84 1.64 -3.17
C TRP A 37 -10.19 2.14 -3.67
N HIS A 38 -10.63 1.68 -4.84
CA HIS A 38 -11.78 2.23 -5.56
C HIS A 38 -12.80 1.14 -5.88
N CYS A 39 -14.04 1.37 -5.45
CA CYS A 39 -15.11 0.39 -5.48
C CYS A 39 -16.11 0.54 -6.64
N GLY A 40 -15.94 1.51 -7.53
CA GLY A 40 -17.02 1.83 -8.46
C GLY A 40 -18.28 2.37 -7.74
N ASP A 41 -19.35 2.59 -8.50
CA ASP A 41 -20.65 3.06 -8.00
C ASP A 41 -21.60 1.91 -7.62
N ASP A 42 -21.18 0.67 -7.88
CA ASP A 42 -21.97 -0.55 -7.75
C ASP A 42 -21.49 -1.47 -6.62
N TYR A 43 -20.89 -0.89 -5.56
CA TYR A 43 -20.53 -1.60 -4.33
C TYR A 43 -19.36 -2.57 -4.47
N CYS A 44 -18.30 -2.11 -5.12
CA CYS A 44 -17.06 -2.87 -5.39
C CYS A 44 -17.25 -4.03 -6.38
N THR A 45 -18.39 -4.12 -7.09
CA THR A 45 -18.62 -5.24 -8.01
C THR A 45 -18.07 -4.98 -9.41
N TRP A 46 -17.98 -3.73 -9.85
CA TRP A 46 -17.51 -3.33 -11.18
C TRP A 46 -18.16 -4.11 -12.32
N SER A 47 -19.43 -4.48 -12.14
CA SER A 47 -20.18 -5.37 -13.02
C SER A 47 -20.80 -4.65 -14.21
N THR A 48 -20.67 -3.33 -14.27
CA THR A 48 -21.22 -2.47 -15.32
C THR A 48 -20.12 -1.63 -15.97
N VAL A 49 -20.17 -1.53 -17.31
CA VAL A 49 -19.34 -0.59 -18.06
C VAL A 49 -19.88 0.82 -17.83
N ARG A 50 -18.98 1.79 -17.63
CA ARG A 50 -19.31 3.19 -17.41
C ARG A 50 -18.80 4.08 -18.52
N ASP A 51 -19.56 5.12 -18.84
CA ASP A 51 -19.09 6.20 -19.70
C ASP A 51 -18.05 7.03 -18.94
N VAL A 52 -17.00 7.49 -19.62
CA VAL A 52 -15.89 8.19 -18.96
C VAL A 52 -16.31 9.55 -18.39
N ALA A 53 -17.25 10.25 -19.01
CA ALA A 53 -17.73 11.54 -18.48
C ALA A 53 -18.60 11.33 -17.23
N GLU A 54 -19.41 10.28 -17.22
CA GLU A 54 -20.18 9.86 -16.04
C GLU A 54 -19.26 9.40 -14.90
N PHE A 55 -18.23 8.61 -15.22
CA PHE A 55 -17.19 8.20 -14.29
C PHE A 55 -16.43 9.40 -13.70
N ASP A 56 -16.03 10.36 -14.53
CA ASP A 56 -15.37 11.60 -14.11
C ASP A 56 -16.26 12.41 -13.16
N ALA A 57 -17.54 12.59 -13.48
CA ALA A 57 -18.47 13.33 -12.62
C ALA A 57 -18.57 12.75 -11.19
N GLY A 58 -18.47 11.43 -11.04
CA GLY A 58 -18.45 10.77 -9.72
C GLY A 58 -17.09 10.77 -9.01
N ASN A 59 -16.00 10.92 -9.77
CA ASN A 59 -14.64 10.63 -9.30
C ASN A 59 -13.63 11.76 -9.54
N HIS A 60 -14.09 12.94 -9.94
CA HIS A 60 -13.24 14.04 -10.38
C HIS A 60 -12.18 14.43 -9.35
N TRP A 61 -12.52 14.33 -8.06
CA TRP A 61 -11.58 14.63 -6.97
C TRP A 61 -10.28 13.80 -7.04
N LEU A 62 -10.29 12.58 -7.61
CA LEU A 62 -9.08 11.77 -7.77
C LEU A 62 -8.10 12.39 -8.77
N ILE A 63 -8.62 13.04 -9.82
CA ILE A 63 -7.83 13.59 -10.92
C ILE A 63 -7.54 15.08 -10.80
N ASP A 64 -8.34 15.81 -10.02
CA ASP A 64 -8.16 17.23 -9.77
C ASP A 64 -8.42 17.55 -8.29
N ARG A 65 -7.38 18.06 -7.63
CA ARG A 65 -7.42 18.54 -6.24
C ARG A 65 -7.83 20.02 -6.11
N GLY A 66 -8.31 20.64 -7.19
CA GLY A 66 -8.65 22.06 -7.30
C GLY A 66 -7.53 22.94 -7.89
N ASP A 67 -6.43 22.33 -8.37
CA ASP A 67 -5.29 23.02 -8.99
C ASP A 67 -4.89 22.41 -10.35
N GLY A 68 -5.72 21.51 -10.91
CA GLY A 68 -5.46 20.81 -12.17
C GLY A 68 -4.52 19.61 -12.03
N ARG A 69 -4.18 19.17 -10.81
CA ARG A 69 -3.33 18.00 -10.55
C ARG A 69 -4.09 16.89 -9.82
N PRO A 70 -3.78 15.60 -10.05
CA PRO A 70 -4.37 14.50 -9.32
C PRO A 70 -4.22 14.59 -7.80
N SER A 71 -5.27 14.22 -7.07
CA SER A 71 -5.22 14.08 -5.60
C SER A 71 -4.47 12.82 -5.17
N VAL A 72 -4.36 11.83 -6.04
CA VAL A 72 -3.66 10.57 -5.77
C VAL A 72 -2.67 10.26 -6.88
N ASN A 73 -1.68 9.41 -6.61
CA ASN A 73 -0.75 8.90 -7.62
C ASN A 73 -0.92 7.40 -7.92
N LEU A 74 -1.84 6.74 -7.21
CA LEU A 74 -2.23 5.35 -7.38
C LEU A 74 -3.73 5.18 -7.16
N VAL A 75 -4.36 4.35 -7.98
CA VAL A 75 -5.69 3.80 -7.72
C VAL A 75 -5.61 2.28 -7.81
N VAL A 76 -6.21 1.59 -6.83
CA VAL A 76 -6.38 0.13 -6.84
C VAL A 76 -7.86 -0.16 -7.05
N LEU A 77 -8.23 -0.82 -8.14
CA LEU A 77 -9.62 -1.17 -8.44
C LEU A 77 -10.00 -2.44 -7.67
N SER A 78 -11.04 -2.32 -6.84
CA SER A 78 -11.49 -3.35 -5.90
C SER A 78 -12.90 -3.81 -6.30
N PHE A 79 -13.16 -5.06 -6.69
CA PHE A 79 -12.25 -6.22 -6.67
C PHE A 79 -12.41 -7.15 -7.88
N VAL A 80 -11.37 -7.94 -8.16
CA VAL A 80 -11.38 -9.08 -9.10
C VAL A 80 -11.57 -10.38 -8.31
N ASP A 81 -12.51 -11.21 -8.74
CA ASP A 81 -12.72 -12.55 -8.19
C ASP A 81 -11.61 -13.50 -8.68
N PRO A 82 -10.78 -14.07 -7.78
CA PRO A 82 -9.64 -14.91 -8.17
C PRO A 82 -10.06 -16.22 -8.85
N LEU A 83 -11.22 -16.79 -8.51
CA LEU A 83 -11.68 -18.03 -9.13
C LEU A 83 -12.19 -17.77 -10.54
N LYS A 84 -12.92 -16.66 -10.75
CA LYS A 84 -13.30 -16.24 -12.10
C LYS A 84 -12.09 -15.90 -12.96
N LEU A 85 -11.06 -15.27 -12.38
CA LEU A 85 -9.80 -15.01 -13.07
C LEU A 85 -9.11 -16.30 -13.50
N LEU A 86 -9.00 -17.28 -12.60
CA LEU A 86 -8.43 -18.59 -12.90
C LEU A 86 -9.15 -19.26 -14.09
N HIS A 87 -10.48 -19.22 -14.09
CA HIS A 87 -11.32 -19.87 -15.11
C HIS A 87 -11.49 -19.03 -16.38
N ARG A 88 -11.01 -17.77 -16.37
CA ARG A 88 -11.26 -16.77 -17.42
C ARG A 88 -12.77 -16.63 -17.72
N THR A 89 -13.58 -16.62 -16.67
CA THR A 89 -15.04 -16.62 -16.77
C THR A 89 -15.55 -15.42 -17.56
N THR A 90 -16.47 -15.67 -18.48
CA THR A 90 -17.21 -14.62 -19.19
C THR A 90 -18.70 -14.77 -18.90
N ASP A 91 -19.27 -13.74 -18.27
CA ASP A 91 -20.68 -13.67 -17.89
C ASP A 91 -21.20 -12.23 -18.00
N ALA A 92 -22.38 -11.93 -17.47
CA ALA A 92 -22.98 -10.60 -17.59
C ALA A 92 -22.16 -9.47 -16.95
N GLY A 93 -21.36 -9.78 -15.92
CA GLY A 93 -20.55 -8.79 -15.19
C GLY A 93 -19.04 -8.97 -15.36
N THR A 94 -18.60 -10.00 -16.07
CA THR A 94 -17.19 -10.41 -16.15
C THR A 94 -16.81 -10.73 -17.60
N ALA A 95 -15.64 -10.27 -18.04
CA ALA A 95 -15.03 -10.68 -19.30
C ALA A 95 -13.65 -11.28 -19.03
N ALA A 96 -13.43 -12.53 -19.46
CA ALA A 96 -12.18 -13.26 -19.24
C ALA A 96 -11.67 -13.24 -17.78
N GLY A 97 -12.59 -13.24 -16.81
CA GLY A 97 -12.28 -13.22 -15.38
C GLY A 97 -12.15 -11.84 -14.74
N VAL A 98 -12.17 -10.76 -15.52
CA VAL A 98 -12.09 -9.37 -15.04
C VAL A 98 -13.49 -8.73 -15.05
N PRO A 99 -13.92 -8.02 -14.00
CA PRO A 99 -15.17 -7.27 -14.02
C PRO A 99 -15.23 -6.29 -15.21
N VAL A 100 -16.34 -6.26 -15.95
CA VAL A 100 -16.44 -5.49 -17.20
C VAL A 100 -16.28 -3.98 -17.01
N GLY A 101 -16.56 -3.46 -15.82
CA GLY A 101 -16.33 -2.05 -15.46
C GLY A 101 -14.86 -1.68 -15.27
N MET A 102 -13.98 -2.64 -14.99
CA MET A 102 -12.52 -2.43 -14.93
C MET A 102 -11.91 -2.41 -16.34
N SER A 103 -12.45 -1.54 -17.20
CA SER A 103 -12.17 -1.51 -18.63
C SER A 103 -10.85 -0.77 -18.96
N ARG A 104 -10.35 -0.99 -20.18
CA ARG A 104 -9.17 -0.27 -20.69
C ARG A 104 -9.39 1.24 -20.70
N GLU A 105 -10.59 1.70 -20.99
CA GLU A 105 -10.96 3.12 -20.98
C GLU A 105 -10.85 3.73 -19.58
N ILE A 106 -11.30 3.03 -18.53
CA ILE A 106 -11.17 3.48 -17.14
C ILE A 106 -9.70 3.48 -16.69
N VAL A 107 -8.94 2.45 -17.07
CA VAL A 107 -7.49 2.42 -16.82
C VAL A 107 -6.78 3.60 -17.54
N GLN A 108 -7.13 3.86 -18.79
CA GLN A 108 -6.60 4.99 -19.56
C GLN A 108 -7.00 6.35 -19.01
N TYR A 109 -8.20 6.47 -18.43
CA TYR A 109 -8.65 7.69 -17.76
C TYR A 109 -7.68 8.08 -16.64
N PHE A 110 -7.28 7.15 -15.77
CA PHE A 110 -6.29 7.41 -14.72
C PHE A 110 -4.87 7.58 -15.26
N THR A 111 -4.41 6.65 -16.10
CA THR A 111 -3.01 6.61 -16.55
C THR A 111 -2.63 7.79 -17.45
N SER A 112 -3.56 8.31 -18.26
CA SER A 112 -3.35 9.54 -19.05
C SER A 112 -3.09 10.79 -18.19
N ARG A 113 -3.38 10.71 -16.89
CA ARG A 113 -3.16 11.78 -15.90
C ARG A 113 -1.99 11.47 -14.96
N GLY A 114 -1.20 10.44 -15.27
CA GLY A 114 -0.03 10.03 -14.50
C GLY A 114 -0.35 9.22 -13.24
N ILE A 115 -1.60 8.83 -13.02
CA ILE A 115 -2.01 7.99 -11.90
C ILE A 115 -1.74 6.53 -12.27
N ARG A 116 -1.01 5.79 -11.43
CA ARG A 116 -0.81 4.36 -11.61
C ARG A 116 -2.11 3.61 -11.28
N VAL A 117 -2.36 2.49 -11.95
CA VAL A 117 -3.54 1.66 -11.70
C VAL A 117 -3.10 0.25 -11.34
N MET A 118 -3.79 -0.35 -10.38
CA MET A 118 -3.67 -1.76 -10.02
C MET A 118 -5.05 -2.39 -9.90
N LEU A 119 -5.12 -3.72 -10.02
CA LEU A 119 -6.31 -4.49 -9.68
C LEU A 119 -6.08 -5.23 -8.37
N SER A 120 -7.01 -5.12 -7.43
CA SER A 120 -7.00 -5.93 -6.22
C SER A 120 -7.76 -7.23 -6.46
N LEU A 121 -7.06 -8.35 -6.33
CA LEU A 121 -7.66 -9.68 -6.36
C LEU A 121 -8.09 -10.05 -4.95
N GLY A 122 -9.40 -10.10 -4.71
CA GLY A 122 -9.95 -10.60 -3.47
C GLY A 122 -10.65 -9.57 -2.60
N GLY A 123 -10.17 -9.41 -1.37
CA GLY A 123 -10.91 -8.84 -0.25
C GLY A 123 -11.72 -9.91 0.48
N ILE A 124 -12.18 -9.60 1.70
CA ILE A 124 -12.85 -10.54 2.60
C ILE A 124 -14.07 -11.23 1.98
N THR A 125 -14.71 -10.61 0.99
CA THR A 125 -15.83 -11.18 0.23
C THR A 125 -15.42 -12.39 -0.61
N TYR A 126 -14.14 -12.50 -0.99
CA TYR A 126 -13.62 -13.49 -1.92
C TYR A 126 -12.62 -14.45 -1.29
N THR A 127 -12.54 -14.53 0.04
CA THR A 127 -11.66 -15.46 0.76
C THR A 127 -11.87 -16.91 0.29
N ASP A 128 -13.12 -17.36 0.17
CA ASP A 128 -13.44 -18.72 -0.31
C ASP A 128 -13.05 -18.93 -1.78
N ALA A 129 -13.18 -17.89 -2.62
CA ALA A 129 -12.78 -17.95 -4.02
C ALA A 129 -11.25 -18.05 -4.16
N TRP A 130 -10.50 -17.33 -3.32
CA TRP A 130 -9.04 -17.47 -3.22
C TRP A 130 -8.66 -18.89 -2.81
N ASP A 131 -9.27 -19.44 -1.75
CA ASP A 131 -9.00 -20.80 -1.28
C ASP A 131 -9.24 -21.83 -2.40
N ALA A 132 -10.37 -21.71 -3.11
CA ALA A 132 -10.71 -22.56 -4.24
C ALA A 132 -9.69 -22.43 -5.38
N ALA A 133 -9.35 -21.20 -5.78
CA ALA A 133 -8.43 -20.97 -6.90
C ALA A 133 -7.00 -21.45 -6.60
N LEU A 134 -6.51 -21.24 -5.38
CA LEU A 134 -5.20 -21.72 -4.93
C LEU A 134 -5.16 -23.24 -4.83
N ALA A 135 -6.24 -23.87 -4.36
CA ALA A 135 -6.34 -25.33 -4.29
C ALA A 135 -6.45 -25.97 -5.68
N GLU A 136 -7.13 -25.32 -6.63
CA GLU A 136 -7.30 -25.81 -7.99
C GLU A 136 -6.01 -25.68 -8.79
N ASN A 137 -5.47 -24.46 -8.94
CA ASN A 137 -4.23 -24.24 -9.70
C ASN A 137 -3.63 -22.85 -9.43
N ALA A 138 -2.95 -22.69 -8.30
CA ALA A 138 -2.32 -21.43 -7.92
C ALA A 138 -1.33 -20.87 -8.96
N GLY A 139 -0.53 -21.73 -9.59
CA GLY A 139 0.41 -21.31 -10.63
C GLY A 139 -0.30 -20.74 -11.85
N ARG A 140 -1.40 -21.38 -12.29
CA ARG A 140 -2.21 -20.84 -13.39
C ARG A 140 -2.87 -19.52 -13.00
N LEU A 141 -3.37 -19.38 -11.78
CA LEU A 141 -3.91 -18.11 -11.30
C LEU A 141 -2.86 -16.99 -11.39
N GLY A 142 -1.60 -17.26 -11.01
CA GLY A 142 -0.50 -16.30 -11.14
C GLY A 142 -0.21 -15.88 -12.57
N LEU A 143 -0.27 -16.83 -13.51
CA LEU A 143 -0.12 -16.56 -14.95
C LEU A 143 -1.27 -15.73 -15.52
N GLU A 144 -2.52 -16.00 -15.12
CA GLU A 144 -3.68 -15.22 -15.56
C GLU A 144 -3.65 -13.79 -15.00
N ALA A 145 -3.26 -13.63 -13.74
CA ALA A 145 -3.04 -12.30 -13.14
C ALA A 145 -1.94 -11.52 -13.89
N ALA A 146 -0.83 -12.19 -14.25
CA ALA A 146 0.24 -11.57 -15.05
C ALA A 146 -0.22 -11.20 -16.47
N ALA A 147 -1.07 -12.03 -17.09
CA ALA A 147 -1.63 -11.76 -18.41
C ALA A 147 -2.54 -10.52 -18.40
N VAL A 148 -3.44 -10.40 -17.41
CA VAL A 148 -4.30 -9.22 -17.25
C VAL A 148 -3.47 -7.97 -16.94
N ALA A 149 -2.46 -8.08 -16.07
CA ALA A 149 -1.54 -6.98 -15.77
C ALA A 149 -0.88 -6.43 -17.04
N ALA A 150 -0.41 -7.32 -17.92
CA ALA A 150 0.19 -6.96 -19.20
C ALA A 150 -0.82 -6.36 -20.19
N ASP A 151 -2.02 -6.95 -20.29
CA ASP A 151 -3.04 -6.49 -21.25
C ASP A 151 -3.52 -5.07 -20.93
N LEU A 152 -3.81 -4.79 -19.66
CA LEU A 152 -4.34 -3.50 -19.21
C LEU A 152 -3.23 -2.48 -18.87
N GLY A 153 -1.99 -2.93 -18.67
CA GLY A 153 -0.89 -2.05 -18.24
C GLY A 153 -1.03 -1.61 -16.79
N VAL A 154 -1.38 -2.55 -15.90
CA VAL A 154 -1.70 -2.32 -14.48
C VAL A 154 -0.90 -3.24 -13.58
N GLY A 155 -0.69 -2.86 -12.31
CA GLY A 155 -0.15 -3.77 -11.30
C GLY A 155 -1.24 -4.67 -10.69
N ILE A 156 -0.83 -5.59 -9.82
CA ILE A 156 -1.73 -6.47 -9.08
C ILE A 156 -1.51 -6.32 -7.58
N GLU A 157 -2.59 -6.26 -6.83
CA GLU A 157 -2.60 -6.42 -5.38
C GLU A 157 -3.20 -7.78 -5.01
N ILE A 158 -2.49 -8.51 -4.15
CA ILE A 158 -3.00 -9.72 -3.49
C ILE A 158 -3.80 -9.26 -2.28
N ASP A 159 -5.10 -9.46 -2.29
CA ASP A 159 -5.97 -9.21 -1.14
C ASP A 159 -6.61 -10.53 -0.69
N TYR A 160 -5.76 -11.40 -0.12
CA TYR A 160 -6.14 -12.73 0.35
C TYR A 160 -6.33 -12.73 1.86
N GLU A 161 -7.59 -12.64 2.28
CA GLU A 161 -7.98 -12.41 3.67
C GLU A 161 -8.28 -13.70 4.47
N GLN A 162 -7.65 -14.83 4.12
CA GLN A 162 -7.79 -16.09 4.89
C GLN A 162 -6.95 -16.04 6.17
N ASN A 163 -7.61 -15.83 7.31
CA ASN A 163 -6.94 -15.72 8.59
C ASN A 163 -6.65 -17.07 9.28
N THR A 164 -7.29 -18.16 8.85
CA THR A 164 -7.17 -19.47 9.50
C THR A 164 -6.61 -20.50 8.54
N ALA A 165 -5.36 -20.93 8.77
CA ALA A 165 -4.66 -21.89 7.92
C ALA A 165 -4.66 -21.52 6.41
N PRO A 166 -4.23 -20.30 6.04
CA PRO A 166 -4.14 -19.88 4.64
C PRO A 166 -3.24 -20.81 3.82
N ASN A 167 -3.55 -20.97 2.54
CA ASN A 167 -2.76 -21.78 1.62
C ASN A 167 -1.46 -21.06 1.20
N ILE A 168 -0.48 -20.99 2.12
CA ILE A 168 0.78 -20.28 1.92
C ILE A 168 1.61 -20.86 0.77
N SER A 169 1.61 -22.19 0.58
CA SER A 169 2.31 -22.82 -0.54
C SER A 169 1.65 -22.49 -1.88
N GLY A 170 0.33 -22.46 -1.93
CA GLY A 170 -0.42 -21.98 -3.08
C GLY A 170 -0.09 -20.51 -3.38
N LEU A 171 -0.12 -19.64 -2.37
CA LEU A 171 0.18 -18.23 -2.58
C LEU A 171 1.63 -18.01 -3.06
N GLN A 172 2.61 -18.79 -2.57
CA GLN A 172 3.97 -18.78 -3.11
C GLN A 172 3.99 -19.18 -4.59
N ALA A 173 3.29 -20.26 -4.97
CA ALA A 173 3.23 -20.69 -6.37
C ALA A 173 2.56 -19.66 -7.29
N PHE A 174 1.55 -18.93 -6.80
CA PHE A 174 0.98 -17.78 -7.49
C PHE A 174 2.03 -16.69 -7.73
N ILE A 175 2.77 -16.29 -6.68
CA ILE A 175 3.80 -15.25 -6.77
C ILE A 175 4.92 -15.67 -7.73
N ASP A 176 5.41 -16.91 -7.63
CA ASP A 176 6.46 -17.44 -8.49
C ASP A 176 6.03 -17.43 -9.96
N ALA A 177 4.80 -17.86 -10.24
CA ALA A 177 4.23 -17.84 -11.58
C ALA A 177 4.09 -16.41 -12.13
N TYR A 178 3.60 -15.47 -11.32
CA TYR A 178 3.52 -14.06 -11.72
C TYR A 178 4.91 -13.49 -12.03
N ARG A 179 5.89 -13.74 -11.14
CA ARG A 179 7.28 -13.26 -11.29
C ARG A 179 8.03 -13.94 -12.44
N SER A 180 7.59 -15.11 -12.91
CA SER A 180 8.13 -15.73 -14.12
C SER A 180 7.82 -14.96 -15.40
N VAL A 181 6.75 -14.15 -15.39
CA VAL A 181 6.34 -13.29 -16.52
C VAL A 181 6.84 -11.86 -16.29
N HIS A 182 6.64 -11.33 -15.07
CA HIS A 182 7.00 -9.96 -14.68
C HIS A 182 8.01 -9.98 -13.51
N PRO A 183 9.32 -10.03 -13.80
CA PRO A 183 10.36 -9.93 -12.78
C PRO A 183 10.23 -8.67 -11.92
N TYR A 184 10.81 -8.69 -10.73
CA TYR A 184 10.80 -7.54 -9.83
C TYR A 184 11.45 -6.30 -10.48
N ASP A 185 10.70 -5.20 -10.61
CA ASP A 185 11.19 -3.92 -11.14
C ASP A 185 11.30 -2.86 -10.03
N ALA A 186 12.50 -2.75 -9.45
CA ALA A 186 12.81 -1.73 -8.44
C ALA A 186 12.63 -0.28 -8.96
N GLY A 187 12.75 -0.05 -10.28
CA GLY A 187 12.57 1.25 -10.90
C GLY A 187 11.10 1.66 -11.01
N GLY A 188 10.16 0.71 -10.95
CA GLY A 188 8.73 0.95 -11.12
C GLY A 188 8.37 1.50 -12.50
N THR A 189 9.19 1.21 -13.51
CA THR A 189 8.98 1.64 -14.89
C THR A 189 7.89 0.82 -15.55
N ASP A 190 7.87 -0.50 -15.30
CA ASP A 190 6.84 -1.42 -15.77
C ASP A 190 5.66 -1.46 -14.77
N PRO A 191 4.46 -0.97 -15.15
CA PRO A 191 3.28 -1.09 -14.30
C PRO A 191 2.94 -2.54 -13.98
N ALA A 192 3.12 -3.48 -14.93
CA ALA A 192 2.76 -4.88 -14.77
C ALA A 192 3.73 -5.64 -13.86
N ALA A 193 4.89 -5.07 -13.55
CA ALA A 193 5.79 -5.62 -12.55
C ALA A 193 5.42 -5.24 -11.11
N ARG A 194 4.48 -4.30 -10.89
CA ARG A 194 4.04 -3.90 -9.55
C ARG A 194 3.16 -4.99 -8.96
N LEU A 195 3.66 -5.68 -7.94
CA LEU A 195 2.92 -6.69 -7.19
C LEU A 195 2.97 -6.37 -5.69
N THR A 196 1.81 -6.11 -5.10
CA THR A 196 1.67 -5.76 -3.67
C THR A 196 0.80 -6.79 -2.97
N ILE A 197 0.74 -6.69 -1.64
CA ILE A 197 -0.15 -7.49 -0.82
C ILE A 197 -0.87 -6.56 0.16
N ASP A 198 -2.18 -6.74 0.33
CA ASP A 198 -2.89 -6.15 1.45
C ASP A 198 -2.77 -7.06 2.68
N THR A 199 -2.46 -6.46 3.82
CA THR A 199 -2.22 -7.17 5.08
C THR A 199 -3.09 -6.57 6.16
N ALA A 200 -3.25 -7.28 7.27
CA ALA A 200 -4.03 -6.79 8.40
C ALA A 200 -3.62 -5.37 8.85
N ALA A 201 -4.54 -4.64 9.49
CA ALA A 201 -4.24 -3.31 10.01
C ALA A 201 -3.01 -3.29 10.94
N GLY A 202 -2.80 -4.40 11.64
CA GLY A 202 -1.57 -4.77 12.34
C GLY A 202 -1.48 -6.29 12.44
N ASP A 203 -0.38 -6.83 12.97
CA ASP A 203 -0.05 -8.26 12.90
C ASP A 203 -0.91 -9.21 13.76
N ARG A 204 -2.07 -8.78 14.27
CA ARG A 204 -2.98 -9.64 15.07
C ARG A 204 -3.96 -10.46 14.21
N TRP A 205 -3.99 -10.21 12.91
CA TRP A 205 -4.83 -10.87 11.93
C TRP A 205 -3.97 -11.16 10.68
N LEU A 206 -4.36 -12.14 9.87
CA LEU A 206 -3.56 -12.70 8.77
C LEU A 206 -2.16 -13.14 9.21
N ILE A 207 -2.03 -13.69 10.42
CA ILE A 207 -0.74 -13.94 11.09
C ILE A 207 0.20 -14.77 10.21
N ASP A 208 -0.31 -15.84 9.60
CA ASP A 208 0.51 -16.73 8.77
C ASP A 208 0.95 -16.06 7.46
N ILE A 209 0.11 -15.20 6.88
CA ILE A 209 0.44 -14.40 5.69
C ILE A 209 1.47 -13.35 6.05
N ASN A 210 1.27 -12.57 7.12
CA ASN A 210 2.21 -11.55 7.56
C ASN A 210 3.58 -12.17 7.90
N ARG A 211 3.59 -13.34 8.54
CA ARG A 211 4.83 -14.08 8.79
C ARG A 211 5.58 -14.40 7.51
N LYS A 212 4.88 -14.94 6.51
CA LYS A 212 5.49 -15.29 5.23
C LYS A 212 5.93 -14.04 4.46
N ALA A 213 5.10 -13.00 4.45
CA ALA A 213 5.37 -11.76 3.74
C ALA A 213 6.62 -11.07 4.29
N THR A 214 6.74 -10.94 5.62
CA THR A 214 7.90 -10.31 6.27
C THR A 214 9.18 -11.13 6.15
N ALA A 215 9.09 -12.46 6.25
CA ALA A 215 10.27 -13.33 6.18
C ALA A 215 10.84 -13.49 4.76
N ASP A 216 9.98 -13.51 3.74
CA ASP A 216 10.36 -13.95 2.40
C ASP A 216 10.01 -12.93 1.31
N TRP A 217 8.80 -12.37 1.32
CA TRP A 217 8.29 -11.68 0.14
C TRP A 217 8.65 -10.19 0.08
N LEU A 218 8.68 -9.53 1.24
CA LEU A 218 8.90 -8.09 1.40
C LEU A 218 10.32 -7.77 1.91
N ARG A 219 11.26 -8.69 1.72
CA ARG A 219 12.67 -8.48 2.06
C ARG A 219 13.25 -7.29 1.28
N THR A 220 14.21 -6.60 1.86
CA THR A 220 14.87 -5.44 1.21
C THR A 220 16.02 -5.83 0.29
N ASP A 221 16.57 -7.04 0.43
CA ASP A 221 17.72 -7.52 -0.36
C ASP A 221 17.33 -8.42 -1.54
N SER A 222 16.19 -9.11 -1.45
CA SER A 222 15.64 -9.94 -2.52
C SER A 222 14.10 -9.91 -2.50
N PRO A 223 13.46 -8.74 -2.67
CA PRO A 223 12.00 -8.63 -2.70
C PRO A 223 11.40 -9.40 -3.88
N VAL A 224 10.27 -10.06 -3.62
CA VAL A 224 9.35 -10.52 -4.68
C VAL A 224 8.01 -9.79 -4.62
N LEU A 225 7.76 -8.99 -3.58
CA LEU A 225 6.66 -8.03 -3.48
C LEU A 225 7.22 -6.62 -3.26
N ASP A 226 6.51 -5.64 -3.79
CA ASP A 226 6.92 -4.24 -3.75
C ASP A 226 6.75 -3.63 -2.36
N TYR A 227 5.56 -3.77 -1.80
CA TYR A 227 5.20 -3.34 -0.45
C TYR A 227 3.91 -4.03 0.00
N ALA A 228 3.67 -4.01 1.32
CA ALA A 228 2.38 -4.29 1.91
C ALA A 228 1.57 -3.01 2.09
N ASN A 229 0.27 -3.09 1.86
CA ASN A 229 -0.67 -2.14 2.42
C ASN A 229 -1.10 -2.64 3.81
N ALA A 230 -1.13 -1.73 4.79
CA ALA A 230 -1.84 -2.02 6.03
C ALA A 230 -3.32 -1.69 5.81
N MET A 231 -4.19 -2.69 5.90
CA MET A 231 -5.63 -2.50 5.87
C MET A 231 -6.09 -1.45 6.89
N VAL A 232 -7.24 -0.85 6.60
CA VAL A 232 -7.86 0.06 7.55
C VAL A 232 -8.48 -0.75 8.70
N PRO A 233 -8.24 -0.38 9.98
CA PRO A 233 -8.92 -1.02 11.10
C PRO A 233 -10.44 -0.97 10.91
N ALA A 234 -11.20 -1.94 11.41
CA ALA A 234 -12.65 -2.05 11.18
C ALA A 234 -13.50 -0.80 11.54
N ARG A 235 -12.94 0.14 12.31
CA ARG A 235 -13.51 1.46 12.61
C ARG A 235 -12.40 2.51 12.65
N PRO A 236 -12.66 3.77 12.25
CA PRO A 236 -11.76 4.88 12.53
C PRO A 236 -11.50 5.02 14.03
N THR A 237 -10.27 5.36 14.41
CA THR A 237 -9.88 5.56 15.82
C THR A 237 -8.97 6.78 15.95
N SER A 238 -8.22 6.91 17.06
CA SER A 238 -7.25 7.98 17.25
C SER A 238 -5.96 7.76 16.45
N ALA A 239 -5.21 8.84 16.21
CA ALA A 239 -3.88 8.77 15.61
C ALA A 239 -2.95 7.79 16.34
N SER A 240 -2.97 7.76 17.67
CA SER A 240 -2.17 6.82 18.48
C SER A 240 -2.53 5.36 18.24
N SER A 241 -3.81 5.04 18.06
CA SER A 241 -4.27 3.68 17.80
C SER A 241 -3.91 3.21 16.38
N HIS A 242 -4.03 4.09 15.39
CA HIS A 242 -3.55 3.80 14.04
C HIS A 242 -2.04 3.59 14.01
N ILE A 243 -1.26 4.47 14.64
CA ILE A 243 0.20 4.32 14.78
C ILE A 243 0.53 3.00 15.48
N ALA A 244 -0.16 2.64 16.56
CA ALA A 244 0.09 1.38 17.24
C ALA A 244 -0.15 0.16 16.33
N ASN A 245 -1.21 0.16 15.51
CA ASN A 245 -1.46 -0.92 14.55
C ASN A 245 -0.35 -1.02 13.50
N TRP A 246 0.06 0.11 12.91
CA TRP A 246 1.13 0.11 11.90
C TRP A 246 2.51 -0.22 12.50
N GLN A 247 2.76 0.21 13.75
CA GLN A 247 3.99 -0.13 14.47
C GLN A 247 4.10 -1.63 14.72
N GLU A 248 2.99 -2.37 14.86
CA GLU A 248 3.04 -3.83 14.97
C GLU A 248 3.75 -4.48 13.78
N HIS A 249 3.52 -3.99 12.56
CA HIS A 249 4.22 -4.48 11.36
C HIS A 249 5.73 -4.22 11.42
N LEU A 250 6.12 -3.03 11.88
CA LEU A 250 7.53 -2.66 11.98
C LEU A 250 8.26 -3.44 13.08
N ASP A 251 7.58 -3.69 14.20
CA ASP A 251 8.14 -4.43 15.33
C ASP A 251 8.09 -5.95 15.14
N GLY A 252 7.14 -6.42 14.33
CA GLY A 252 6.72 -7.81 14.25
C GLY A 252 5.99 -8.28 15.52
N LYS A 253 5.81 -9.61 15.63
CA LYS A 253 5.18 -10.28 16.78
C LYS A 253 6.03 -11.44 17.26
N PRO A 254 7.11 -11.18 18.04
CA PRO A 254 7.99 -12.23 18.56
C PRO A 254 7.29 -13.21 19.52
N GLN A 255 6.14 -12.84 20.08
CA GLN A 255 5.35 -13.67 20.99
C GLN A 255 4.54 -14.78 20.28
N PHE A 256 4.40 -14.72 18.96
CA PHE A 256 3.77 -15.82 18.21
C PHE A 256 4.76 -16.97 18.00
N SER A 257 4.21 -18.17 17.79
CA SER A 257 4.99 -19.38 17.52
C SER A 257 4.47 -20.05 16.25
N PRO A 258 5.17 -19.94 15.11
CA PRO A 258 6.39 -19.15 14.90
C PRO A 258 6.15 -17.62 14.94
N PRO A 259 7.20 -16.79 15.18
CA PRO A 259 7.04 -15.34 15.26
C PRO A 259 6.73 -14.71 13.90
N VAL A 260 6.11 -13.53 13.90
CA VAL A 260 6.10 -12.62 12.71
C VAL A 260 7.32 -11.72 12.83
N ALA A 261 8.13 -11.63 11.77
CA ALA A 261 9.34 -10.82 11.76
C ALA A 261 9.03 -9.34 11.51
N PRO A 262 9.92 -8.41 11.92
CA PRO A 262 9.85 -7.00 11.54
C PRO A 262 9.73 -6.76 10.03
N LEU A 263 8.91 -5.78 9.64
CA LEU A 263 8.85 -5.25 8.28
C LEU A 263 9.65 -3.94 8.18
N ALA A 264 10.35 -3.75 7.07
CA ALA A 264 11.03 -2.48 6.80
C ALA A 264 10.01 -1.34 6.59
N PRO A 265 10.19 -0.14 7.15
CA PRO A 265 9.31 1.00 6.91
C PRO A 265 9.06 1.27 5.42
N ALA A 266 10.11 1.19 4.61
CA ALA A 266 10.04 1.36 3.14
C ALA A 266 9.27 0.24 2.39
N LYS A 267 8.65 -0.71 3.10
CA LYS A 267 7.83 -1.79 2.53
C LYS A 267 6.38 -1.78 3.03
N LEU A 268 5.94 -0.67 3.64
CA LEU A 268 4.59 -0.55 4.19
C LEU A 268 3.94 0.80 3.82
N THR A 269 2.64 0.80 3.57
CA THR A 269 1.80 2.00 3.55
C THR A 269 0.79 2.00 4.71
N ALA A 270 0.30 3.17 5.06
CA ALA A 270 -0.68 3.38 6.11
C ALA A 270 -2.12 3.48 5.56
N GLY A 271 -2.99 2.55 5.91
CA GLY A 271 -4.41 2.57 5.53
C GLY A 271 -5.28 3.49 6.38
N LEU A 272 -6.11 4.32 5.74
CA LEU A 272 -7.10 5.19 6.39
C LEU A 272 -8.46 5.18 5.67
N TYR A 273 -9.55 5.42 6.39
CA TYR A 273 -10.88 5.57 5.77
C TYR A 273 -11.06 6.97 5.16
N LEU A 274 -11.73 7.08 4.01
CA LEU A 274 -12.26 8.36 3.49
C LEU A 274 -13.64 8.68 4.05
N ALA A 275 -14.45 7.64 4.26
CA ALA A 275 -15.80 7.74 4.80
C ALA A 275 -16.06 6.54 5.71
N TYR A 276 -16.90 6.73 6.72
CA TYR A 276 -17.32 5.63 7.60
C TYR A 276 -18.77 5.81 8.03
N GLY A 277 -19.53 4.71 7.96
CA GLY A 277 -20.97 4.75 8.20
C GLY A 277 -21.67 5.66 7.18
N ARG A 278 -22.20 6.78 7.65
CA ARG A 278 -22.99 7.74 6.84
C ARG A 278 -22.34 9.12 6.69
N SER A 279 -21.08 9.26 7.08
CA SER A 279 -20.39 10.54 7.08
C SER A 279 -19.06 10.45 6.35
N PRO A 280 -18.69 11.49 5.57
CA PRO A 280 -17.31 11.61 5.13
C PRO A 280 -16.44 11.90 6.36
N LEU A 281 -15.22 11.38 6.37
CA LEU A 281 -14.24 11.67 7.40
C LEU A 281 -13.34 12.84 6.98
N PRO A 282 -12.62 13.47 7.91
CA PRO A 282 -11.71 14.56 7.57
C PRO A 282 -10.61 14.15 6.57
N GLU A 283 -10.23 12.88 6.51
CA GLU A 283 -9.34 12.36 5.46
C GLU A 283 -9.86 12.67 4.06
N CYS A 284 -11.19 12.71 3.90
CA CYS A 284 -11.84 13.09 2.66
C CYS A 284 -12.06 14.61 2.56
N THR A 285 -12.62 15.25 3.59
CA THR A 285 -13.15 16.63 3.44
C THR A 285 -12.32 17.74 4.09
N ASP A 286 -11.44 17.44 5.04
CA ASP A 286 -10.71 18.44 5.82
C ASP A 286 -9.35 17.92 6.29
N PHE A 287 -8.32 18.20 5.50
CA PHE A 287 -6.96 17.76 5.79
C PHE A 287 -6.45 18.25 7.15
N ALA A 288 -6.77 19.48 7.55
CA ALA A 288 -6.23 20.07 8.78
C ALA A 288 -6.68 19.30 10.03
N ASN A 289 -7.86 18.67 9.98
CA ASN A 289 -8.45 17.89 11.07
C ASN A 289 -8.36 16.37 10.87
N SER A 290 -7.58 15.90 9.89
CA SER A 290 -7.46 14.49 9.53
C SER A 290 -6.40 13.70 10.29
N LEU A 291 -6.59 12.39 10.39
CA LEU A 291 -5.58 11.44 10.85
C LEU A 291 -4.37 11.43 9.94
N GLN A 292 -4.56 11.60 8.62
CA GLN A 292 -3.41 11.70 7.72
C GLN A 292 -2.53 12.90 8.09
N LYS A 293 -3.08 14.05 8.51
CA LYS A 293 -2.29 15.17 9.05
C LYS A 293 -1.68 14.84 10.41
N ALA A 294 -2.47 14.29 11.33
CA ALA A 294 -2.03 13.99 12.69
C ALA A 294 -0.93 12.90 12.76
N THR A 295 -0.87 12.00 11.78
CA THR A 295 0.09 10.90 11.72
C THR A 295 1.25 11.14 10.74
N GLY A 296 1.19 12.21 9.93
CA GLY A 296 2.14 12.45 8.83
C GLY A 296 3.59 12.55 9.25
N ASP A 297 3.87 13.07 10.44
CA ASP A 297 5.23 13.12 10.96
C ASP A 297 5.74 11.75 11.38
N TRP A 298 4.89 10.88 11.94
CA TRP A 298 5.27 9.51 12.23
C TRP A 298 5.46 8.70 10.94
N VAL A 299 4.52 8.80 9.99
CA VAL A 299 4.59 8.09 8.70
C VAL A 299 5.87 8.41 7.94
N ARG A 300 6.36 9.65 7.99
CA ARG A 300 7.60 10.04 7.29
C ARG A 300 8.89 9.79 8.07
N ASN A 301 8.82 9.40 9.34
CA ASN A 301 9.99 9.26 10.22
C ASN A 301 10.05 7.94 11.02
N ALA A 302 9.09 7.03 10.85
CA ALA A 302 9.05 5.75 11.56
C ALA A 302 10.38 4.99 11.38
N ALA A 303 11.05 4.66 12.49
CA ALA A 303 12.37 4.05 12.46
C ALA A 303 12.28 2.56 12.07
N PRO A 304 13.27 2.02 11.34
CA PRO A 304 13.44 0.58 11.20
C PRO A 304 13.58 -0.12 12.55
N HIS A 305 12.98 -1.29 12.71
CA HIS A 305 13.11 -2.11 13.92
C HIS A 305 13.49 -3.57 13.58
N GLY A 306 14.69 -3.76 13.03
CA GLY A 306 15.22 -5.08 12.68
C GLY A 306 15.11 -5.47 11.20
N ALA A 307 14.38 -4.70 10.39
CA ALA A 307 14.34 -4.83 8.94
C ALA A 307 14.47 -3.45 8.26
N GLY A 308 15.27 -3.36 7.20
CA GLY A 308 15.56 -2.10 6.50
C GLY A 308 16.53 -1.18 7.26
N THR A 309 16.85 -0.07 6.63
CA THR A 309 17.85 0.92 7.07
C THR A 309 17.36 2.37 6.96
N THR A 310 16.38 2.64 6.10
CA THR A 310 15.81 3.99 5.94
C THR A 310 14.52 4.17 6.74
N PRO A 311 14.34 5.32 7.41
CA PRO A 311 13.11 5.62 8.13
C PRO A 311 11.97 6.02 7.18
N GLY A 312 10.76 5.92 7.70
CA GLY A 312 9.53 6.38 7.06
C GLY A 312 8.86 5.31 6.20
N LEU A 313 7.54 5.21 6.36
CA LEU A 313 6.66 4.43 5.50
C LEU A 313 6.61 5.01 4.08
N LEU A 314 6.11 4.22 3.13
CA LEU A 314 5.97 4.66 1.73
C LEU A 314 4.88 5.72 1.56
N GLY A 315 3.88 5.77 2.44
CA GLY A 315 2.84 6.78 2.43
C GLY A 315 1.48 6.24 2.86
N TYR A 316 0.41 6.65 2.19
CA TYR A 316 -0.98 6.38 2.57
C TYR A 316 -1.77 5.66 1.47
N MET A 317 -2.69 4.81 1.90
CA MET A 317 -3.75 4.24 1.09
C MET A 317 -5.12 4.51 1.72
N PHE A 318 -6.10 4.90 0.91
CA PHE A 318 -7.39 5.37 1.36
C PHE A 318 -8.54 4.42 0.98
N TRP A 319 -9.30 3.94 1.97
CA TRP A 319 -10.48 3.09 1.78
C TRP A 319 -11.79 3.87 2.01
N ALA A 320 -12.77 3.83 1.13
CA ALA A 320 -12.66 3.56 -0.28
C ALA A 320 -13.15 4.80 -1.03
N ALA A 321 -12.53 5.03 -2.19
CA ALA A 321 -13.06 5.92 -3.17
C ALA A 321 -14.34 5.34 -3.79
N GLU A 322 -15.23 6.24 -4.14
CA GLU A 322 -16.56 5.98 -4.63
C GLU A 322 -17.43 5.23 -3.62
N LYS A 323 -18.09 4.12 -3.97
CA LYS A 323 -19.22 3.59 -3.18
C LYS A 323 -18.92 2.17 -2.65
N PRO A 324 -18.43 2.02 -1.41
CA PRO A 324 -18.03 0.70 -0.91
C PRO A 324 -19.17 -0.23 -0.48
N SER A 325 -20.39 0.29 -0.26
CA SER A 325 -21.53 -0.56 0.12
C SER A 325 -22.87 0.14 -0.09
N THR A 326 -23.95 -0.65 -0.11
CA THR A 326 -25.34 -0.17 -0.24
C THR A 326 -25.78 0.79 0.86
N ARG A 327 -25.13 0.73 2.03
CA ARG A 327 -25.44 1.55 3.21
C ARG A 327 -24.33 2.53 3.57
N GLY A 328 -23.21 2.48 2.85
CA GLY A 328 -22.06 3.35 3.03
C GLY A 328 -22.24 4.66 2.26
N LEU A 329 -21.68 5.74 2.81
CA LEU A 329 -21.50 6.96 2.06
C LEU A 329 -20.39 6.78 1.03
N GLY A 330 -20.58 7.32 -0.17
CA GLY A 330 -19.53 7.37 -1.17
C GLY A 330 -18.84 8.73 -1.25
N THR A 331 -17.74 8.77 -2.00
CA THR A 331 -16.94 10.00 -2.20
C THR A 331 -17.38 10.84 -3.40
N GLN A 332 -18.51 10.53 -4.02
CA GLN A 332 -19.08 11.37 -5.06
C GLN A 332 -19.56 12.70 -4.46
N GLU A 333 -19.67 13.74 -5.28
CA GLU A 333 -20.23 15.03 -4.87
C GLU A 333 -21.62 14.86 -4.22
N PRO A 334 -21.92 15.59 -3.12
CA PRO A 334 -21.16 16.71 -2.55
C PRO A 334 -20.03 16.32 -1.58
N ASN A 335 -19.67 15.03 -1.48
CA ASN A 335 -18.67 14.53 -0.53
C ASN A 335 -17.26 14.43 -1.12
N GLY A 336 -16.97 15.07 -2.25
CA GLY A 336 -15.70 14.93 -2.96
C GLY A 336 -14.48 15.15 -2.05
N CYS A 337 -13.43 14.34 -2.22
CA CYS A 337 -12.32 14.32 -1.28
C CYS A 337 -11.18 15.31 -1.58
N ALA A 338 -11.43 16.35 -2.37
CA ALA A 338 -10.41 17.34 -2.72
C ALA A 338 -9.91 18.13 -1.50
N GLY A 339 -10.79 18.44 -0.54
CA GLY A 339 -10.46 19.21 0.67
C GLY A 339 -9.65 18.45 1.73
N GLY A 340 -9.70 17.12 1.74
CA GLY A 340 -8.94 16.25 2.63
C GLY A 340 -7.80 15.55 1.90
N ALA A 341 -8.11 14.60 1.03
CA ALA A 341 -7.11 13.81 0.32
C ALA A 341 -6.32 14.69 -0.67
N GLY A 342 -6.99 15.56 -1.44
CA GLY A 342 -6.34 16.49 -2.36
C GLY A 342 -5.43 17.51 -1.66
N ALA A 343 -5.93 18.15 -0.60
CA ALA A 343 -5.13 19.06 0.23
C ALA A 343 -3.94 18.36 0.90
N GLY A 344 -4.11 17.12 1.35
CA GLY A 344 -3.03 16.28 1.87
C GLY A 344 -1.96 15.98 0.83
N ALA A 345 -2.35 15.68 -0.40
CA ALA A 345 -1.40 15.47 -1.50
C ALA A 345 -0.55 16.72 -1.78
N THR A 346 -1.13 17.92 -1.64
CA THR A 346 -0.40 19.19 -1.74
C THR A 346 0.54 19.38 -0.54
N SER A 347 0.04 19.16 0.68
CA SER A 347 0.85 19.30 1.90
C SER A 347 2.05 18.34 1.94
N TYR A 348 1.92 17.15 1.37
CA TYR A 348 3.01 16.16 1.32
C TYR A 348 3.87 16.25 0.07
N GLY A 349 3.55 17.14 -0.89
CA GLY A 349 4.29 17.26 -2.13
C GLY A 349 4.27 15.98 -2.96
N VAL A 350 3.13 15.27 -2.96
CA VAL A 350 2.98 13.98 -3.65
C VAL A 350 3.31 14.13 -5.13
N SER A 351 4.22 13.29 -5.61
CA SER A 351 4.62 13.25 -7.01
C SER A 351 3.61 12.46 -7.83
N VAL A 352 3.24 13.05 -8.97
CA VAL A 352 2.39 12.45 -10.01
C VAL A 352 3.13 12.70 -11.33
N PRO A 353 3.60 11.66 -12.05
CA PRO A 353 3.48 10.24 -11.71
C PRO A 353 4.22 9.81 -10.43
N MET A 354 3.83 8.66 -9.88
CA MET A 354 4.50 8.03 -8.74
C MET A 354 6.01 7.85 -9.01
N SER A 355 6.84 8.29 -8.07
CA SER A 355 8.30 8.13 -8.12
C SER A 355 8.72 6.68 -7.86
N PRO A 356 9.92 6.24 -8.30
CA PRO A 356 10.47 4.94 -7.91
C PRO A 356 10.45 4.78 -6.39
N LEU A 357 10.06 3.61 -5.90
CA LEU A 357 9.92 3.38 -4.45
C LEU A 357 11.28 3.22 -3.77
N ARG A 358 11.36 3.65 -2.51
CA ARG A 358 12.49 3.27 -1.64
C ARG A 358 12.47 1.76 -1.45
N GLN A 359 13.67 1.15 -1.43
CA GLN A 359 13.80 -0.31 -1.39
C GLN A 359 14.19 -0.87 -0.02
N GLY A 360 14.74 -0.04 0.88
CA GLY A 360 15.19 -0.42 2.21
C GLY A 360 15.96 0.71 2.87
#